data_AF-A0AA38GKC9-F1
#
_entry.id   AF-A0AA38GKC9-F1
#
_cell.length_a   1.000
_cell.length_b   1.000
_cell.length_c   1.000
_cell.angle_alpha   90.00
_cell.angle_beta   90.00
_cell.angle_gamma   90.00
#
_symmetry.space_group_name_H-M   'P 1'
#
loop_
_entity.id
_entity.type
_entity.pdbx_description
1 polymer ?
#
loop_
_entity_poly.entity_id
_entity_poly.type
_entity_poly.pdbx_seq_one_letter_code
_entity_poly.pdbx_strand_id
1 'polypeptide(L)' 'LEHNTHPDVHDWMKEMITFLSEGTYPPGLSKEKRRCLRLQSIPYVLIDGILFKKNLDGVLL' A
#
# COMPACT_ATOMS: atom_id res chain seq x y z
N LEU A 1 -13.15 -27.01 -0.13
CA LEU A 1 -13.02 -25.60 0.29
C LEU A 1 -12.01 -24.97 -0.65
N GLU A 2 -12.49 -24.23 -1.64
CA GLU A 2 -11.64 -23.64 -2.68
C GLU A 2 -10.72 -22.59 -2.04
N HIS A 3 -9.41 -22.84 -2.05
CA HIS A 3 -8.39 -21.84 -1.76
C HIS A 3 -8.33 -20.84 -2.93
N ASN A 4 -9.34 -19.99 -3.06
CA ASN A 4 -9.27 -18.78 -3.86
C ASN A 4 -8.44 -17.73 -3.12
N THR A 5 -7.15 -18.03 -2.94
CA THR A 5 -6.18 -17.03 -2.49
C THR A 5 -5.73 -16.30 -3.74
N HIS A 6 -6.42 -15.20 -4.08
CA HIS A 6 -5.97 -14.29 -5.13
C HIS A 6 -4.51 -13.88 -4.81
N PRO A 7 -3.50 -14.29 -5.60
CA PRO A 7 -2.09 -13.99 -5.30
C PRO A 7 -1.75 -12.49 -5.46
N ASP A 8 -2.65 -11.70 -6.05
CA ASP A 8 -2.40 -10.31 -6.44
C ASP A 8 -2.70 -9.28 -5.34
N VAL A 9 -3.56 -9.60 -4.37
CA VAL A 9 -3.99 -8.62 -3.35
C VAL A 9 -2.92 -8.37 -2.29
N HIS A 10 -2.03 -9.34 -2.08
CA HIS A 10 -0.99 -9.26 -1.05
C HIS A 10 0.24 -8.46 -1.48
N ASP A 11 0.54 -8.39 -2.78
CA ASP A 11 1.78 -7.81 -3.27
C ASP A 11 1.78 -6.27 -3.12
N TRP A 12 0.74 -5.61 -3.62
CA TRP A 12 0.63 -4.15 -3.57
C TRP A 12 0.48 -3.59 -2.15
N MET A 13 -0.21 -4.30 -1.24
CA MET A 13 -0.32 -3.89 0.17
C MET A 13 1.05 -3.94 0.86
N LYS A 14 1.83 -4.98 0.61
CA LYS A 14 3.19 -5.11 1.17
C LYS A 14 4.11 -4.03 0.60
N GLU A 15 4.07 -3.80 -0.71
CA GLU A 15 4.80 -2.70 -1.35
C GLU A 15 4.42 -1.33 -0.77
N MET A 16 3.14 -1.11 -0.46
CA MET A 16 2.64 0.14 0.11
C MET A 16 3.03 0.31 1.58
N ILE A 17 3.02 -0.76 2.39
CA ILE A 17 3.53 -0.73 3.76
C ILE A 17 5.03 -0.41 3.74
N THR A 18 5.82 -1.10 2.92
CA THR A 18 7.24 -0.81 2.72
C THR A 18 7.47 0.64 2.30
N PHE A 19 6.71 1.13 1.31
CA PHE A 19 6.82 2.50 0.83
C PHE A 19 6.46 3.55 1.89
N LEU A 20 5.42 3.32 2.68
CA LEU A 20 5.00 4.25 3.74
C LEU A 20 5.88 4.14 5.01
N SER A 21 6.45 2.97 5.29
CA SER A 21 7.31 2.72 6.45
C SER A 21 8.75 3.19 6.23
N GLU A 22 9.33 2.82 5.09
CA GLU A 22 10.76 3.05 4.79
C GLU A 22 10.97 4.27 3.88
N GLY A 23 9.92 4.77 3.21
CA GLY A 23 10.03 5.85 2.23
C GLY A 23 10.72 5.43 0.93
N THR A 24 10.94 4.13 0.73
CA THR A 24 11.67 3.56 -0.40
C THR A 24 10.73 2.79 -1.33
N TYR A 25 11.08 2.75 -2.62
CA TYR A 25 10.36 1.93 -3.59
C TYR A 25 10.97 0.52 -3.65
N PRO A 26 10.14 -0.54 -3.71
CA PRO A 26 10.61 -1.89 -4.00
C PRO A 26 11.59 -1.96 -5.18
N PRO A 27 12.67 -2.74 -5.07
CA PRO A 27 13.63 -2.92 -6.15
C PRO A 27 12.95 -3.59 -7.35
N GLY A 28 13.23 -3.09 -8.56
CA GLY A 28 12.62 -3.61 -9.79
C GLY A 28 11.32 -2.94 -10.22
N LEU A 29 10.79 -1.97 -9.45
CA LEU A 29 9.65 -1.16 -9.90
C LEU A 29 10.03 -0.20 -11.03
N SER A 30 9.37 -0.35 -12.17
CA SER A 30 9.35 0.63 -13.26
C SER A 30 8.85 1.99 -12.80
N LYS A 31 9.29 3.08 -13.46
CA LYS A 31 8.85 4.46 -13.16
C LYS A 31 7.33 4.61 -13.09
N GLU A 32 6.61 3.91 -13.97
CA GLU A 32 5.15 3.94 -14.02
C GLU A 32 4.53 3.30 -12.77
N LYS A 33 4.99 2.10 -12.37
CA LYS A 33 4.53 1.46 -11.13
C LYS A 33 4.85 2.27 -9.88
N ARG A 34 6.02 2.94 -9.83
CA ARG A 34 6.34 3.87 -8.72
C ARG A 34 5.34 5.03 -8.64
N ARG A 35 4.96 5.59 -9.79
CA ARG A 35 3.93 6.63 -9.86
C ARG A 35 2.58 6.10 -9.39
N CYS A 36 2.18 4.92 -9.83
CA CYS A 36 0.96 4.26 -9.38
C CYS A 36 0.96 4.04 -7.87
N LEU A 37 2.04 3.49 -7.30
CA LEU A 37 2.18 3.27 -5.85
C LEU A 37 2.10 4.58 -5.05
N ARG A 38 2.74 5.65 -5.56
CA ARG A 38 2.68 6.98 -4.94
C ARG A 38 1.26 7.55 -4.97
N LEU A 39 0.49 7.36 -6.04
CA LEU A 39 -0.89 7.81 -6.11
C LEU A 39 -1.82 6.96 -5.24
N GLN A 40 -1.62 5.64 -5.24
CA GLN A 40 -2.40 4.70 -4.43
C GLN A 40 -2.20 4.92 -2.94
N SER A 41 -1.00 5.34 -2.50
CA SER A 41 -0.69 5.58 -1.09
C SER A 41 -1.26 6.90 -0.52
N ILE A 42 -1.67 7.87 -1.36
CA ILE A 42 -2.24 9.16 -0.91
C ILE A 42 -3.38 8.99 0.11
N PRO A 43 -4.41 8.15 -0.15
CA PRO A 43 -5.50 7.92 0.79
C PRO A 43 -5.14 6.98 1.93
N TYR A 44 -3.90 6.52 2.07
CA TYR A 44 -3.49 5.66 3.17
C TYR A 44 -2.48 6.36 4.08
N VAL A 45 -2.38 5.87 5.31
CA VAL A 45 -1.35 6.24 6.26
C VAL A 45 -0.98 4.99 7.05
N LEU A 46 0.31 4.87 7.35
CA LEU A 46 0.81 3.81 8.21
C LEU A 46 0.96 4.37 9.62
N ILE A 47 0.27 3.77 10.60
CA ILE A 47 0.36 4.14 12.01
C ILE A 47 0.66 2.87 12.79
N ASP A 48 1.77 2.87 13.53
CA ASP A 48 2.23 1.71 14.32
C ASP A 48 2.35 0.41 13.48
N GLY A 49 2.75 0.52 12.21
CA GLY A 49 2.85 -0.61 11.29
C GLY A 49 1.51 -1.13 10.74
N ILE A 50 0.40 -0.51 11.14
CA ILE A 50 -0.94 -0.82 10.63
C ILE A 50 -1.31 0.19 9.55
N LEU A 51 -1.78 -0.32 8.40
CA LEU A 51 -2.22 0.50 7.28
C LEU A 51 -3.67 0.95 7.50
N PHE A 52 -3.88 2.24 7.63
CA PHE A 52 -5.20 2.84 7.72
C PHE A 52 -5.53 3.62 6.46
N LYS A 53 -6.81 3.57 6.07
CA LYS A 53 -7.33 4.42 5.00
C LYS A 53 -7.81 5.75 5.61
N LYS A 54 -7.27 6.86 5.13
CA LYS A 54 -7.77 8.21 5.41
C LYS A 54 -9.17 8.32 4.83
N ASN A 55 -10.18 8.40 5.69
CA ASN A 55 -11.47 8.91 5.26
C ASN A 55 -11.38 10.44 5.15
N LEU A 56 -12.11 11.03 4.19
CA LEU A 56 -12.11 12.47 3.89
C LEU A 56 -12.38 13.36 5.13
N ASP A 57 -12.98 12.80 6.17
CA ASP A 57 -13.29 13.45 7.45
C ASP A 57 -12.16 13.39 8.51
N GLY A 58 -11.01 12.79 8.21
CA GLY A 58 -9.89 12.66 9.17
C GLY A 58 -10.07 11.55 10.21
N VAL A 59 -11.13 10.75 10.11
CA VAL A 59 -11.35 9.57 10.97
C VAL A 59 -10.59 8.37 10.40
N LEU A 60 -9.53 7.98 11.11
CA LEU A 60 -8.87 6.68 10.98
C LEU A 60 -9.86 5.61 11.49
N LEU A 61 -10.28 4.73 10.59
CA LEU A 61 -11.20 3.62 10.88
C LEU A 61 -10.41 2.31 10.97
#